data_AF-A0A2D4GTS1-F1
#
_entry.id   AF-A0A2D4GTS1-F1
#
_cell.length_a   1.000
_cell.length_b   1.000
_cell.length_c   1.000
_cell.angle_alpha   90.00
_cell.angle_beta   90.00
_cell.angle_gamma   90.00
#
_symmetry.space_group_name_H-M   'P 1'
#
loop_
_entity.id
_entity.type
_entity.pdbx_description
1 polymer ?
#
loop_
_entity_poly.entity_id
_entity_poly.type
_entity_poly.pdbx_seq_one_letter_code
_entity_poly.pdbx_strand_id
1 'polypeptide(L)'
;SSIWEHFASGSFSPSTSPAFLSGPGAAELARLRQELEEANSMIKQWEDSWKQAKQACDAWKKEAEEANDRASTATLECELAREQRETLELQVKKLQEEIERIHTGQDPQFLRSFSDLENLSLSTLYNLQKQLRANLERVDKAVFQLQSVKCLKCQEENRVVLPCQHTVLCETCAEEGECPICHPNRPHALQS
;
A
#
# COMPACT_ATOMS: atom_id res chain seq x y z
N SER A 1 9.03 -76.63 32.09
CA SER A 1 8.29 -77.04 33.31
C SER A 1 7.04 -76.18 33.43
N SER A 2 5.88 -76.83 33.44
CA SER A 2 4.56 -76.24 33.28
C SER A 2 3.92 -76.04 34.66
N ILE A 3 3.34 -74.87 34.92
CA ILE A 3 2.75 -74.49 36.22
C ILE A 3 1.50 -75.33 36.61
N TRP A 4 1.09 -76.22 35.71
CA TRP A 4 -0.12 -77.02 35.77
C TRP A 4 0.04 -78.37 36.49
N GLU A 5 1.25 -78.76 36.92
CA GLU A 5 1.48 -80.07 37.54
C GLU A 5 1.16 -80.16 39.05
N HIS A 6 0.57 -79.13 39.66
CA HIS A 6 0.29 -79.11 41.10
C HIS A 6 -1.19 -79.28 41.51
N PHE A 7 -2.07 -79.74 40.61
CA PHE A 7 -3.39 -80.20 41.04
C PHE A 7 -3.33 -81.69 41.43
N ALA A 8 -3.12 -81.91 42.72
CA ALA A 8 -3.23 -83.22 43.35
C ALA A 8 -4.64 -83.80 43.15
N SER A 9 -4.68 -85.04 42.66
CA SER A 9 -5.84 -85.92 42.64
C SER A 9 -6.38 -86.11 44.06
N GLY A 10 -7.41 -85.35 44.42
CA GLY A 10 -8.18 -85.50 45.64
C GLY A 10 -9.20 -86.62 45.50
N SER A 11 -9.16 -87.54 46.46
CA SER A 11 -10.00 -88.73 46.61
C SER A 11 -11.51 -88.44 46.57
N PHE A 12 -12.22 -89.29 45.83
CA PHE A 12 -13.67 -89.40 45.86
C PHE A 12 -14.16 -89.83 47.25
N SER A 13 -15.17 -89.13 47.78
CA SER A 13 -16.05 -89.63 48.85
C SER A 13 -17.50 -89.38 48.43
N PRO A 14 -18.39 -90.38 48.52
CA PRO A 14 -19.78 -90.24 48.11
C PRO A 14 -20.63 -89.83 49.32
N SER A 15 -21.12 -88.58 49.35
CA SER A 15 -22.31 -88.25 50.16
C SER A 15 -23.00 -86.99 49.63
N THR A 16 -24.22 -87.22 49.12
CA THR A 16 -25.42 -86.37 49.20
C THR A 16 -25.27 -84.94 49.72
N SER A 17 -25.46 -83.94 48.85
CA SER A 17 -26.70 -83.14 48.82
C SER A 17 -26.67 -82.05 47.73
N PRO A 18 -27.80 -81.76 47.07
CA PRO A 18 -27.90 -80.77 46.00
C PRO A 18 -28.33 -79.41 46.57
N ALA A 19 -27.42 -78.44 46.69
CA ALA A 19 -27.78 -77.03 46.94
C ALA A 19 -26.57 -76.11 46.74
N PHE A 20 -26.03 -76.04 45.52
CA PHE A 20 -25.26 -74.85 45.13
C PHE A 20 -26.21 -73.93 44.37
N LEU A 21 -26.06 -72.61 44.56
CA LEU A 21 -26.73 -71.49 43.87
C LEU A 21 -27.72 -70.64 44.69
N SER A 22 -27.64 -70.56 46.02
CA SER A 22 -28.27 -69.45 46.78
C SER A 22 -27.58 -69.21 48.12
N GLY A 23 -26.47 -68.50 48.13
CA GLY A 23 -25.79 -68.05 49.34
C GLY A 23 -25.02 -66.74 49.10
N PRO A 24 -24.64 -65.99 50.15
CA PRO A 24 -24.07 -64.63 50.05
C PRO A 24 -22.92 -64.47 49.03
N GLY A 25 -22.09 -65.50 48.84
CA GLY A 25 -20.98 -65.48 47.88
C GLY A 25 -21.39 -65.51 46.39
N ALA A 26 -22.57 -66.04 46.04
CA ALA A 26 -23.05 -66.03 44.65
C ALA A 26 -23.50 -64.63 44.22
N ALA A 27 -24.11 -63.87 45.13
CA ALA A 27 -24.49 -62.47 44.91
C ALA A 27 -23.25 -61.58 44.76
N GLU A 28 -22.22 -61.82 45.57
CA GLU A 28 -20.96 -61.09 45.50
C GLU A 28 -20.20 -61.36 44.19
N LEU A 29 -20.18 -62.62 43.72
CA LEU A 29 -19.60 -62.95 42.41
C LEU A 29 -20.36 -62.29 41.25
N ALA A 30 -21.69 -62.20 41.33
CA ALA A 30 -22.49 -61.48 40.34
C ALA A 30 -22.18 -59.98 40.35
N ARG A 31 -22.04 -59.37 41.54
CA ARG A 31 -21.64 -57.97 41.71
C ARG A 31 -20.26 -57.70 41.09
N LEU A 32 -19.25 -58.52 41.40
CA LEU A 32 -17.90 -58.36 40.85
C LEU A 32 -17.84 -58.51 39.33
N ARG A 33 -18.65 -59.41 38.75
CA ARG A 33 -18.78 -59.54 37.28
C ARG A 33 -19.37 -58.29 36.66
N GLN A 34 -20.39 -57.72 37.29
CA GLN A 34 -21.00 -56.48 36.84
C GLN A 34 -19.99 -55.31 36.92
N GLU A 35 -19.24 -55.19 38.02
CA GLU A 35 -18.20 -54.17 38.19
C GLU A 35 -17.06 -54.31 37.18
N LEU A 36 -16.68 -55.54 36.84
CA LEU A 36 -15.69 -55.80 35.80
C LEU A 36 -16.20 -55.36 34.43
N GLU A 37 -17.46 -55.65 34.10
CA GLU A 37 -18.06 -55.21 32.83
C GLU A 37 -18.16 -53.69 32.75
N GLU A 38 -18.59 -53.04 33.84
CA GLU A 38 -18.63 -51.59 33.95
C GLU A 38 -17.24 -50.97 33.79
N ALA A 39 -16.22 -51.49 34.47
CA ALA A 39 -14.83 -51.04 34.33
C ALA A 39 -14.33 -51.23 32.89
N ASN A 40 -14.61 -52.37 32.26
CA ASN A 40 -14.27 -52.63 30.85
C ASN A 40 -14.96 -51.64 29.90
N SER A 41 -16.23 -51.32 30.16
CA SER A 41 -16.97 -50.32 29.37
C SER A 41 -16.36 -48.92 29.51
N MET A 42 -15.96 -48.54 30.72
CA MET A 42 -15.29 -47.27 30.98
C MET A 42 -13.93 -47.20 30.29
N ILE A 43 -13.13 -48.27 30.34
CA ILE A 43 -11.85 -48.34 29.63
C ILE A 43 -12.05 -48.11 28.13
N LYS A 44 -13.02 -48.79 27.50
CA LYS A 44 -13.34 -48.57 26.08
C LYS A 44 -13.73 -47.13 25.79
N GLN A 45 -14.57 -46.54 26.63
CA GLN A 45 -14.98 -45.13 26.48
C GLN A 45 -13.77 -44.18 26.58
N TRP A 46 -12.86 -44.45 27.51
CA TRP A 46 -11.65 -43.65 27.70
C TRP A 46 -10.69 -43.80 26.53
N GLU A 47 -10.52 -45.02 26.00
CA GLU A 47 -9.73 -45.28 24.80
C GLU A 47 -10.26 -44.50 23.59
N ASP A 48 -11.58 -44.48 23.40
CA ASP A 48 -12.20 -43.75 22.30
C ASP A 48 -12.11 -42.24 22.49
N SER A 49 -12.34 -41.74 23.71
CA SER A 49 -12.14 -40.33 24.04
C SER A 49 -10.69 -39.89 23.84
N TRP A 50 -9.72 -40.73 24.20
CA TRP A 50 -8.30 -40.45 23.98
C TRP A 50 -7.94 -40.43 22.50
N LYS A 51 -8.46 -41.37 21.69
CA LYS A 51 -8.26 -41.38 20.24
C LYS A 51 -8.79 -40.10 19.60
N GLN A 52 -9.98 -39.65 20.00
CA GLN A 52 -10.57 -38.41 19.50
C GLN A 52 -9.73 -37.19 19.89
N ALA A 53 -9.31 -37.09 21.14
CA ALA A 53 -8.45 -36.01 21.61
C ALA A 53 -7.11 -35.98 20.85
N LYS A 54 -6.50 -37.15 20.62
CA LYS A 54 -5.27 -37.26 19.82
C LYS A 54 -5.47 -36.78 18.38
N GLN A 55 -6.56 -37.20 17.72
CA GLN A 55 -6.88 -36.76 16.36
C GLN A 55 -7.08 -35.25 16.27
N ALA A 56 -7.76 -34.65 17.26
CA ALA A 56 -7.93 -33.20 17.33
C ALA A 56 -6.58 -32.47 17.52
N CYS A 57 -5.71 -32.98 18.39
CA CYS A 57 -4.36 -32.43 18.57
C CYS A 57 -3.53 -32.53 17.29
N ASP A 58 -3.58 -33.67 16.60
CA ASP A 58 -2.85 -33.87 15.33
C ASP A 58 -3.38 -32.91 14.24
N ALA A 59 -4.70 -32.69 14.19
CA ALA A 59 -5.32 -31.73 13.26
C ALA A 59 -4.89 -30.29 13.55
N TRP A 60 -4.97 -29.84 14.81
CA TRP A 60 -4.55 -28.49 15.18
C TRP A 60 -3.06 -28.26 15.02
N LYS A 61 -2.23 -29.28 15.27
CA LYS A 61 -0.80 -29.20 15.00
C LYS A 61 -0.54 -28.96 13.51
N LYS A 62 -1.20 -29.70 12.64
CA LYS A 62 -1.11 -29.51 11.19
C LYS A 62 -1.59 -28.13 10.77
N GLU A 63 -2.73 -27.66 11.30
CA GLU A 63 -3.25 -26.33 11.00
C GLU A 63 -2.31 -25.21 11.47
N ALA A 64 -1.66 -25.38 12.61
CA ALA A 64 -0.65 -24.44 13.12
C ALA A 64 0.60 -24.40 12.23
N GLU A 65 1.08 -25.56 11.78
CA GLU A 65 2.19 -25.66 10.81
C GLU A 65 1.83 -24.96 9.50
N GLU A 66 0.65 -25.24 8.93
CA GLU A 66 0.20 -24.58 7.70
C GLU A 66 0.00 -23.06 7.89
N ALA A 67 -0.46 -22.61 9.07
CA ALA A 67 -0.59 -21.20 9.37
C ALA A 67 0.78 -20.51 9.47
N ASN A 68 1.78 -21.17 10.05
CA ASN A 68 3.15 -20.69 10.11
C ASN A 68 3.78 -20.58 8.72
N ASP A 69 3.56 -21.57 7.85
CA ASP A 69 4.03 -21.54 6.47
C ASP A 69 3.39 -20.39 5.70
N ARG A 70 2.06 -20.20 5.82
CA ARG A 70 1.36 -19.05 5.23
C ARG A 70 1.89 -17.72 5.73
N ALA A 71 2.17 -17.58 7.03
CA ALA A 71 2.73 -16.36 7.60
C ALA A 71 4.15 -16.08 7.09
N SER A 72 4.96 -17.13 6.94
CA SER A 72 6.32 -17.03 6.39
C SER A 72 6.30 -16.59 4.93
N THR A 73 5.43 -17.17 4.10
CA THR A 73 5.22 -16.75 2.71
C THR A 73 4.75 -15.30 2.63
N ALA A 74 3.74 -14.91 3.42
CA ALA A 74 3.23 -13.55 3.43
C ALA A 74 4.31 -12.52 3.86
N THR A 75 5.20 -12.89 4.78
CA THR A 75 6.31 -12.04 5.20
C THR A 75 7.29 -11.79 4.05
N LEU A 76 7.69 -12.85 3.33
CA LEU A 76 8.57 -12.74 2.16
C LEU A 76 7.94 -11.88 1.04
N GLU A 77 6.65 -12.06 0.77
CA GLU A 77 5.92 -11.25 -0.21
C GLU A 77 5.87 -9.78 0.19
N CYS A 78 5.64 -9.49 1.48
CA CYS A 78 5.65 -8.12 2.01
C CYS A 78 7.03 -7.46 1.88
N GLU A 79 8.11 -8.21 2.14
CA GLU A 79 9.48 -7.71 1.98
C GLU A 79 9.78 -7.37 0.52
N LEU A 80 9.42 -8.26 -0.42
CA LEU A 80 9.60 -8.01 -1.85
C LEU A 80 8.80 -6.78 -2.32
N ALA A 81 7.53 -6.67 -1.91
CA ALA A 81 6.70 -5.52 -2.23
C ALA A 81 7.25 -4.21 -1.63
N ARG A 82 7.85 -4.27 -0.44
CA ARG A 82 8.53 -3.13 0.18
C ARG A 82 9.75 -2.70 -0.62
N GLU A 83 10.61 -3.62 -1.04
CA GLU A 83 11.80 -3.31 -1.84
C GLU A 83 11.44 -2.69 -3.20
N GLN A 84 10.39 -3.23 -3.85
CA GLN A 84 9.86 -2.66 -5.09
C GLN A 84 9.33 -1.23 -4.87
N ARG A 85 8.60 -1.01 -3.78
CA ARG A 85 8.09 0.33 -3.43
C ARG A 85 9.25 1.30 -3.20
N GLU A 86 10.26 0.94 -2.42
CA GLU A 86 11.44 1.77 -2.15
C GLU A 86 12.21 2.11 -3.44
N THR A 87 12.31 1.16 -4.36
CA THR A 87 12.93 1.37 -5.67
C THR A 87 12.16 2.39 -6.52
N LEU A 88 10.82 2.32 -6.52
CA LEU A 88 9.97 3.25 -7.25
C LEU A 88 9.95 4.63 -6.56
N GLU A 89 9.94 4.69 -5.24
CA GLU A 89 10.03 5.94 -4.47
C GLU A 89 11.32 6.70 -4.80
N LEU A 90 12.45 5.99 -4.91
CA LEU A 90 13.71 6.60 -5.33
C LEU A 90 13.65 7.14 -6.77
N GLN A 91 13.03 6.40 -7.70
CA GLN A 91 12.86 6.87 -9.07
C GLN A 91 11.96 8.11 -9.16
N VAL A 92 10.86 8.11 -8.41
CA VAL A 92 9.96 9.27 -8.31
C VAL A 92 10.71 10.48 -7.78
N LYS A 93 11.50 10.32 -6.71
CA LYS A 93 12.31 11.40 -6.15
C LYS A 93 13.29 11.96 -7.18
N LYS A 94 14.00 11.10 -7.92
CA LYS A 94 14.93 11.51 -8.97
C LYS A 94 14.23 12.29 -10.09
N LEU A 95 13.05 11.84 -10.52
CA LEU A 95 12.26 12.53 -11.53
C LEU A 95 11.72 13.87 -11.02
N GLN A 96 11.33 13.96 -9.75
CA GLN A 96 10.93 15.21 -9.10
C GLN A 96 12.10 16.21 -9.08
N GLU A 97 13.29 15.78 -8.67
CA GLU A 97 14.50 16.62 -8.70
C GLU A 97 14.85 17.08 -10.13
N GLU A 98 14.61 16.25 -11.15
CA GLU A 98 14.78 16.62 -12.56
C GLU A 98 13.77 17.66 -13.04
N ILE A 99 12.50 17.51 -12.66
CA ILE A 99 11.45 18.48 -12.95
C ILE A 99 11.74 19.82 -12.26
N GLU A 100 12.15 19.81 -11.00
CA GLU A 100 12.52 21.02 -10.26
C GLU A 100 13.73 21.72 -10.87
N ARG A 101 14.73 20.96 -11.33
CA ARG A 101 15.87 21.50 -12.08
C ARG A 101 15.43 22.19 -13.37
N ILE A 102 14.48 21.61 -14.12
CA ILE A 102 13.90 22.23 -15.32
C ILE A 102 13.13 23.51 -14.97
N HIS A 103 12.26 23.45 -13.95
CA HIS A 103 11.44 24.60 -13.53
C HIS A 103 12.24 25.77 -12.96
N THR A 104 13.35 25.51 -12.25
CA THR A 104 14.24 26.54 -11.70
C THR A 104 15.18 27.13 -12.75
N GLY A 105 15.05 26.73 -14.02
CA GLY A 105 15.93 27.17 -15.10
C GLY A 105 17.36 26.62 -15.00
N GLN A 106 17.58 25.63 -14.14
CA GLN A 106 18.85 24.94 -13.93
C GLN A 106 19.04 23.75 -14.87
N ASP A 107 18.12 23.51 -15.80
CA ASP A 107 18.31 22.53 -16.87
C ASP A 107 19.34 23.05 -17.89
N PRO A 108 20.49 22.37 -18.07
CA PRO A 108 21.53 22.79 -19.01
C PRO A 108 21.06 22.82 -20.47
N GLN A 109 19.89 22.27 -20.81
CA GLN A 109 19.43 22.26 -22.20
C GLN A 109 18.76 23.56 -22.65
N PHE A 110 18.08 24.26 -21.74
CA PHE A 110 17.40 25.52 -22.10
C PHE A 110 18.29 26.76 -21.97
N LEU A 111 19.29 26.71 -21.10
CA LEU A 111 20.22 27.81 -20.82
C LEU A 111 21.66 27.30 -20.63
N ARG A 112 22.14 26.37 -21.47
CA ARG A 112 23.59 26.28 -21.73
C ARG A 112 24.02 27.70 -22.03
N SER A 113 24.86 28.27 -21.16
CA SER A 113 25.30 29.65 -21.29
C SER A 113 25.72 29.89 -22.74
N PHE A 114 25.48 31.06 -23.32
CA PHE A 114 25.83 31.34 -24.71
C PHE A 114 27.29 30.95 -25.07
N SER A 115 28.15 30.79 -24.05
CA SER A 115 29.51 30.24 -24.10
C SER A 115 29.63 28.78 -24.59
N ASP A 116 28.59 27.94 -24.47
CA ASP A 116 28.62 26.52 -24.90
C ASP A 116 28.08 26.30 -26.31
N LEU A 117 27.58 27.36 -26.96
CA LEU A 117 27.05 27.29 -28.33
C LEU A 117 28.12 26.87 -29.33
N GLU A 118 29.39 27.26 -29.10
CA GLU A 118 30.53 26.92 -29.94
C GLU A 118 30.82 25.40 -29.96
N ASN A 119 30.38 24.67 -28.92
CA ASN A 119 30.57 23.22 -28.79
C ASN A 119 29.41 22.40 -29.36
N LEU A 120 28.36 23.05 -29.88
CA LEU A 120 27.20 22.37 -30.47
C LEU A 120 27.37 22.16 -31.97
N SER A 121 26.74 21.08 -32.48
CA SER A 121 26.71 20.85 -33.91
C SER A 121 25.90 21.94 -34.64
N LEU A 122 26.26 22.22 -35.89
CA LEU A 122 25.58 23.24 -36.69
C LEU A 122 24.08 22.96 -36.88
N SER A 123 23.68 21.69 -36.99
CA SER A 123 22.27 21.30 -37.11
C SER A 123 21.49 21.58 -35.81
N THR A 124 22.09 21.32 -34.66
CA THR A 124 21.52 21.68 -33.34
C THR A 124 21.34 23.20 -33.23
N LEU A 125 22.34 23.98 -33.64
CA LEU A 125 22.28 25.44 -33.62
C LEU A 125 21.19 25.99 -34.54
N TYR A 126 21.00 25.44 -35.75
CA TYR A 126 19.91 25.84 -36.64
C TYR A 126 18.52 25.54 -36.07
N ASN A 127 18.35 24.36 -35.46
CA ASN A 127 17.09 24.01 -34.80
C ASN A 127 16.79 24.95 -33.64
N LEU A 128 17.79 25.22 -32.80
CA LEU A 128 17.68 26.17 -31.68
C LEU A 128 17.31 27.57 -32.19
N GLN A 129 17.99 28.07 -33.23
CA GLN A 129 17.69 29.35 -33.83
C GLN A 129 16.24 29.44 -34.33
N LYS A 130 15.75 28.40 -35.02
CA LYS A 130 14.37 28.34 -35.51
C LYS A 130 13.36 28.36 -34.35
N GLN A 131 13.63 27.60 -33.29
CA GLN A 131 12.77 27.53 -32.11
C GLN A 131 12.73 28.87 -31.36
N LEU A 132 13.87 29.53 -31.16
CA LEU A 132 13.94 30.84 -30.52
C LEU A 132 13.16 31.89 -31.30
N ARG A 133 13.30 31.94 -32.64
CA ARG A 133 12.50 32.85 -33.47
C ARG A 133 11.00 32.60 -33.34
N ALA A 134 10.58 31.34 -33.39
CA ALA A 134 9.16 30.99 -33.24
C ALA A 134 8.61 31.34 -31.85
N ASN A 135 9.41 31.15 -30.80
CA ASN A 135 9.03 31.55 -29.44
C ASN A 135 8.93 33.07 -29.30
N LEU A 136 9.87 33.81 -29.86
CA LEU A 136 9.86 35.27 -29.84
C LEU A 136 8.63 35.82 -30.58
N GLU A 137 8.28 35.24 -31.73
CA GLU A 137 7.04 35.59 -32.45
C GLU A 137 5.76 35.34 -31.60
N ARG A 138 5.74 34.29 -30.78
CA ARG A 138 4.63 34.04 -29.85
C ARG A 138 4.57 35.08 -28.72
N VAL A 139 5.72 35.43 -28.17
CA VAL A 139 5.83 36.49 -27.15
C VAL A 139 5.35 37.82 -27.72
N ASP A 140 5.80 38.22 -28.90
CA ASP A 140 5.38 39.45 -29.55
C ASP A 140 3.86 39.49 -29.78
N LYS A 141 3.26 38.37 -30.22
CA LYS A 141 1.80 38.26 -30.36
C LYS A 141 1.08 38.44 -29.02
N ALA A 142 1.56 37.82 -27.96
CA ALA A 142 0.97 37.94 -26.62
C ALA A 142 1.11 39.37 -26.07
N VAL A 143 2.28 39.99 -26.24
CA VAL A 143 2.53 41.38 -25.85
C VAL A 143 1.59 42.32 -26.61
N PHE A 144 1.47 42.18 -27.94
CA PHE A 144 0.56 43.01 -28.74
C PHE A 144 -0.89 42.86 -28.30
N GLN A 145 -1.34 41.62 -28.05
CA GLN A 145 -2.69 41.35 -27.55
C GLN A 145 -2.92 41.99 -26.17
N LEU A 146 -1.98 41.83 -25.23
CA LEU A 146 -2.08 42.43 -23.90
C LEU A 146 -2.06 43.97 -23.98
N GLN A 147 -1.16 44.57 -24.76
CA GLN A 147 -1.09 46.02 -24.95
C GLN A 147 -2.37 46.61 -25.57
N SER A 148 -3.17 45.82 -26.30
CA SER A 148 -4.44 46.29 -26.86
C SER A 148 -5.54 46.48 -25.81
N VAL A 149 -5.46 45.77 -24.68
CA VAL A 149 -6.50 45.76 -23.63
C VAL A 149 -6.03 46.28 -22.28
N LYS A 150 -4.73 46.27 -21.97
CA LYS A 150 -4.18 46.62 -20.66
C LYS A 150 -3.86 48.09 -20.49
N CYS A 151 -4.24 48.67 -19.35
CA CYS A 151 -4.03 50.07 -18.97
C CYS A 151 -2.64 50.59 -19.36
N LEU A 152 -2.57 51.74 -20.04
CA LEU A 152 -1.27 52.33 -20.43
C LEU A 152 -0.41 52.76 -19.24
N LYS A 153 -1.03 53.00 -18.07
CA LYS A 153 -0.33 53.46 -16.86
C LYS A 153 0.21 52.30 -16.02
N CYS A 154 -0.66 51.39 -15.57
CA CYS A 154 -0.25 50.27 -14.70
C CYS A 154 0.09 48.98 -15.45
N GLN A 155 -0.37 48.81 -16.69
CA GLN A 155 -0.19 47.59 -17.51
C GLN A 155 -0.75 46.28 -16.92
N GLU A 156 -1.38 46.34 -15.74
CA GLU A 156 -1.94 45.17 -15.03
C GLU A 156 -3.44 44.98 -15.32
N GLU A 157 -4.23 46.05 -15.16
CA GLU A 157 -5.68 46.01 -15.30
C GLU A 157 -6.16 46.33 -16.71
N ASN A 158 -7.37 45.86 -17.06
CA ASN A 158 -7.96 46.15 -18.36
C ASN A 158 -8.43 47.62 -18.44
N ARG A 159 -8.28 48.21 -19.63
CA ARG A 159 -8.73 49.57 -19.93
C ARG A 159 -10.26 49.64 -19.94
N VAL A 160 -10.80 50.76 -19.49
CA VAL A 160 -12.21 51.10 -19.58
C VAL A 160 -12.42 52.29 -20.52
N VAL A 161 -13.65 52.47 -21.00
CA VAL A 161 -14.03 53.65 -21.80
C VAL A 161 -14.16 54.85 -20.85
N LEU A 162 -13.29 55.84 -21.01
CA LEU A 162 -13.29 57.05 -20.19
C LEU A 162 -14.43 58.02 -20.59
N PRO A 163 -14.77 59.02 -19.76
CA PRO A 163 -15.77 60.04 -20.12
C PRO A 163 -15.45 60.82 -21.41
N CYS A 164 -14.16 60.94 -21.75
CA CYS A 164 -13.68 61.52 -23.02
C CYS A 164 -13.74 60.54 -24.22
N GLN A 165 -14.28 59.34 -24.03
CA GLN A 165 -14.37 58.23 -24.98
C GLN A 165 -13.05 57.53 -25.39
N HIS A 166 -11.92 57.87 -24.75
CA HIS A 166 -10.67 57.14 -24.97
C HIS A 166 -10.59 55.88 -24.10
N THR A 167 -10.13 54.76 -24.68
CA THR A 167 -9.91 53.48 -23.98
C THR A 167 -8.42 53.29 -23.74
N VAL A 168 -7.90 53.95 -22.69
CA VAL A 168 -6.45 54.03 -22.43
C VAL A 168 -6.02 53.72 -21.00
N LEU A 169 -6.91 53.93 -20.02
CA LEU A 169 -6.63 53.70 -18.60
C LEU A 169 -7.64 52.70 -18.01
N CYS A 170 -7.27 51.97 -16.96
CA CYS A 170 -8.23 51.25 -16.11
C CYS A 170 -8.98 52.24 -15.21
N GLU A 171 -10.02 51.75 -14.54
CA GLU A 171 -10.90 52.56 -13.67
C GLU A 171 -10.10 53.29 -12.57
N THR A 172 -9.27 52.57 -11.81
CA THR A 172 -8.44 53.16 -10.74
C THR A 172 -7.46 54.21 -11.25
N CYS A 173 -6.79 53.93 -12.37
CA CYS A 173 -5.82 54.88 -12.94
C CYS A 173 -6.48 56.15 -13.51
N ALA A 174 -7.76 56.06 -13.90
CA ALA A 174 -8.54 57.16 -14.44
C ALA A 174 -9.12 58.08 -13.34
N GLU A 175 -9.39 57.54 -12.15
CA GLU A 175 -9.79 58.35 -10.99
C GLU A 175 -8.63 59.20 -10.46
N GLU A 176 -7.41 58.66 -10.50
CA GLU A 176 -6.20 59.32 -10.00
C GLU A 176 -5.51 60.25 -11.01
N GLY A 177 -5.92 60.25 -12.28
CA GLY A 177 -5.16 60.92 -13.34
C GLY A 177 -5.96 61.30 -14.57
N GLU A 178 -5.43 62.25 -15.33
CA GLU A 178 -6.03 62.72 -16.57
C GLU A 178 -5.78 61.77 -17.74
N CYS A 179 -6.68 61.77 -18.72
CA CYS A 179 -6.53 60.97 -19.93
C CYS A 179 -5.28 61.41 -20.72
N PRO A 180 -4.31 60.51 -20.98
CA PRO A 180 -3.07 60.85 -21.69
C PRO A 180 -3.28 61.24 -23.15
N ILE A 181 -4.44 60.92 -23.74
CA ILE A 181 -4.78 61.31 -25.12
C ILE A 181 -5.35 62.73 -25.16
N CYS A 182 -6.17 63.11 -24.18
CA CYS A 182 -6.71 64.47 -24.06
C CYS A 182 -5.64 65.47 -23.61
N HIS A 183 -4.71 65.01 -22.77
CA HIS A 183 -3.65 65.82 -22.19
C HIS A 183 -2.27 65.21 -22.45
N PRO A 184 -1.76 65.26 -23.70
CA PRO A 184 -0.52 64.60 -24.11
C PRO A 184 0.77 65.21 -23.53
N ASN A 185 0.68 66.33 -22.80
CA ASN A 185 1.84 67.12 -22.35
C ASN A 185 2.50 66.67 -21.03
N ARG A 186 2.28 65.43 -20.57
CA ARG A 186 3.11 64.82 -19.52
C ARG A 186 3.81 63.59 -20.07
N PRO A 187 5.16 63.58 -20.18
CA PRO A 187 5.87 62.38 -20.59
C PRO A 187 5.67 61.31 -19.52
N HIS A 188 4.81 60.34 -19.79
CA HIS A 188 4.82 59.08 -19.07
C HIS A 188 6.07 58.33 -19.52
N ALA A 189 7.10 58.41 -18.70
CA ALA A 189 8.28 57.56 -18.80
C ALA A 189 7.82 56.10 -18.70
N LEU A 190 7.70 55.44 -19.84
CA LEU A 190 7.67 53.98 -19.92
C LEU A 190 9.05 53.51 -19.46
N GLN A 191 9.19 53.17 -18.18
CA GLN A 191 10.37 52.47 -17.68
C GLN A 191 10.36 51.07 -18.27
N SER A 192 11.44 50.78 -19.01
CA SER A 192 11.81 49.46 -19.53
C SER A 192 12.18 48.49 -18.42
#